data_AF-A0A6C0D352-F1
#
_entry.id   AF-A0A6C0D352-F1
#
_cell.length_a   1.000
_cell.length_b   1.000
_cell.length_c   1.000
_cell.angle_alpha   90.00
_cell.angle_beta   90.00
_cell.angle_gamma   90.00
#
_symmetry.space_group_name_H-M   'P 1'
#
loop_
_entity.id
_entity.type
_entity.pdbx_description
1 polymer ?
#
loop_
_entity_poly.entity_id
_entity_poly.type
_entity_poly.pdbx_seq_one_letter_code
_entity_poly.pdbx_strand_id
1 'polypeptide(L)'
;MAKSHNLDVHMYSFHEILGLFDLTSQQNITMEHMKAAKKKVLMTHPDKSRLPPEYFLFYKKAFDIVVRHYENQNKQNQKVEEKKYEPMKAHDVAKKTVGSVISDMKQEEFQRKFNELFDANMAHKPDSTRNEWFSKDSPEYEMNESVNVKNMGQVFDKIKETQSQTALSKYKGVENLCVGPGSRLHDIDEEEEDDYVTTDPFSKLKYDDLRKVHKDQTVFSVSERDFAKVPKYASTDHLMRERGRQSLNPLEKTDAERLLAQQEQQYRERMLHKQHASSLRTMQYEEKNRAVLSNFLRLT
;
A
#
# COMPACT_ATOMS: atom_id res chain seq x y z
N MET A 1 -30.63 -8.09 -26.06
CA MET A 1 -29.22 -8.05 -25.64
C MET A 1 -29.17 -8.47 -24.19
N ALA A 2 -28.71 -9.69 -23.89
CA ALA A 2 -28.58 -10.14 -22.51
C ALA A 2 -27.44 -9.36 -21.85
N LYS A 3 -27.74 -8.58 -20.80
CA LYS A 3 -26.70 -7.96 -19.97
C LYS A 3 -25.95 -9.10 -19.28
N SER A 4 -24.73 -9.40 -19.73
CA SER A 4 -23.85 -10.30 -18.98
C SER A 4 -23.49 -9.61 -17.67
N HIS A 5 -23.95 -10.16 -16.56
CA HIS A 5 -23.56 -9.66 -15.24
C HIS A 5 -22.10 -10.09 -15.01
N ASN A 6 -21.27 -9.19 -14.48
CA ASN A 6 -19.91 -9.56 -14.11
C ASN A 6 -19.99 -10.47 -12.87
N LEU A 7 -19.52 -11.71 -12.98
CA LEU A 7 -19.54 -12.71 -11.91
C LEU A 7 -18.13 -12.95 -11.34
N ASP A 8 -17.19 -12.07 -11.65
CA ASP A 8 -15.85 -12.10 -11.10
C ASP A 8 -15.78 -11.28 -9.81
N VAL A 9 -15.58 -11.96 -8.68
CA VAL A 9 -15.45 -11.33 -7.36
C VAL A 9 -14.26 -10.38 -7.28
N HIS A 10 -13.24 -10.56 -8.14
CA HIS A 10 -12.04 -9.75 -8.11
C HIS A 10 -12.21 -8.36 -8.74
N MET A 11 -13.28 -8.15 -9.50
CA MET A 11 -13.61 -6.89 -10.15
C MET A 11 -14.47 -5.97 -9.27
N TYR A 12 -14.91 -6.45 -8.10
CA TYR A 12 -15.73 -5.67 -7.16
C TYR A 12 -14.88 -5.13 -6.02
N SER A 13 -15.11 -3.87 -5.68
CA SER A 13 -14.57 -3.27 -4.46
C SER A 13 -15.20 -3.89 -3.22
N PHE A 14 -14.50 -3.83 -2.09
CA PHE A 14 -15.05 -4.31 -0.82
C PHE A 14 -16.37 -3.63 -0.45
N HIS A 15 -16.48 -2.33 -0.74
CA HIS A 15 -17.70 -1.57 -0.50
C HIS A 15 -18.88 -2.14 -1.29
N GLU A 16 -18.66 -2.51 -2.55
CA GLU A 16 -19.68 -3.16 -3.38
C GLU A 16 -20.01 -4.57 -2.87
N ILE A 17 -19.01 -5.34 -2.42
CA ILE A 17 -19.21 -6.66 -1.82
C ILE A 17 -20.05 -6.55 -0.53
N LEU A 18 -19.77 -5.58 0.33
CA LEU A 18 -20.60 -5.29 1.50
C LEU A 18 -22.01 -4.84 1.08
N GLY A 19 -22.12 -4.10 -0.02
CA GLY A 19 -23.38 -3.62 -0.60
C GLY A 19 -24.30 -4.77 -1.01
N LEU A 20 -23.75 -5.86 -1.55
CA LEU A 20 -24.52 -7.08 -1.87
C LEU A 20 -25.26 -7.67 -0.66
N PHE A 21 -24.73 -7.43 0.54
CA PHE A 21 -25.29 -7.95 1.79
C PHE A 21 -26.03 -6.88 2.61
N ASP A 22 -26.19 -5.65 2.10
CA ASP A 22 -26.73 -4.48 2.81
C ASP A 22 -25.90 -4.11 4.06
N LEU A 23 -24.58 -4.26 3.99
CA LEU A 23 -23.64 -4.02 5.10
C LEU A 23 -22.86 -2.71 4.96
N THR A 24 -23.07 -1.94 3.88
CA THR A 24 -22.30 -0.72 3.55
C THR A 24 -22.40 0.38 4.60
N SER A 25 -23.52 0.49 5.31
CA SER A 25 -23.74 1.52 6.34
C SER A 25 -23.28 1.12 7.74
N GLN A 26 -22.75 -0.10 7.92
CA GLN A 26 -22.50 -0.65 9.24
C GLN A 26 -21.02 -0.59 9.60
N GLN A 27 -20.70 0.22 10.60
CA GLN A 27 -19.33 0.39 11.10
C GLN A 27 -18.80 -0.86 11.81
N ASN A 28 -19.68 -1.62 12.47
CA ASN A 28 -19.33 -2.84 13.19
C ASN A 28 -20.16 -4.00 12.66
N ILE A 29 -19.50 -5.00 12.08
CA ILE A 29 -20.15 -6.22 11.62
C ILE A 29 -20.41 -7.11 12.84
N THR A 30 -21.68 -7.22 13.23
CA THR A 30 -22.15 -8.10 14.30
C THR A 30 -22.51 -9.50 13.77
N MET A 31 -22.55 -10.50 14.65
CA MET A 31 -22.97 -11.87 14.30
C MET A 31 -24.36 -11.94 13.65
N GLU A 32 -25.29 -11.04 13.99
CA GLU A 32 -26.62 -10.97 13.36
C GLU A 32 -26.54 -10.62 11.88
N HIS A 33 -25.65 -9.70 11.51
CA HIS A 33 -25.38 -9.32 10.14
C HIS A 33 -24.78 -10.47 9.33
N MET A 34 -23.93 -11.29 9.96
CA MET A 34 -23.41 -12.52 9.33
C MET A 34 -24.51 -13.57 9.11
N LYS A 35 -25.46 -13.71 10.04
CA LYS A 35 -26.63 -14.59 9.85
C LYS A 35 -27.53 -14.10 8.72
N ALA A 36 -27.76 -12.80 8.61
CA ALA A 36 -28.54 -12.19 7.53
C ALA A 36 -27.86 -12.37 6.17
N ALA A 37 -26.55 -12.10 6.09
CA ALA A 37 -25.76 -12.32 4.88
C ALA A 37 -25.78 -13.79 4.43
N LYS A 38 -25.63 -14.73 5.37
CA LYS A 38 -25.75 -16.17 5.10
C LYS A 38 -27.13 -16.54 4.54
N LYS A 39 -28.20 -15.95 5.08
CA LYS A 39 -29.57 -16.15 4.59
C LYS A 39 -29.70 -15.71 3.12
N LYS A 40 -29.09 -14.58 2.75
CA LYS A 40 -29.07 -14.10 1.35
C LYS A 40 -28.35 -15.08 0.42
N VAL A 41 -27.16 -15.57 0.81
CA VAL A 41 -26.45 -16.59 0.01
C VAL A 41 -27.32 -17.83 -0.21
N LEU A 42 -27.99 -18.31 0.84
CA LEU A 42 -28.90 -19.46 0.74
C LEU A 42 -30.08 -19.22 -0.19
N MET A 43 -30.58 -17.99 -0.30
CA MET A 43 -31.65 -17.63 -1.24
C MET A 43 -31.17 -17.61 -2.69
N THR A 44 -29.87 -17.36 -2.93
CA THR A 44 -29.29 -17.38 -4.28
C THR A 44 -29.03 -18.79 -4.83
N HIS A 45 -29.22 -19.85 -4.01
CA HIS A 45 -29.04 -21.23 -4.45
C HIS A 45 -29.89 -21.55 -5.69
N PRO A 46 -29.35 -22.25 -6.72
CA PRO A 46 -30.05 -22.46 -8.00
C PRO A 46 -31.43 -23.12 -7.85
N ASP A 47 -31.59 -24.00 -6.86
CA ASP A 47 -32.87 -24.65 -6.52
C ASP A 47 -33.96 -23.65 -6.07
N LYS A 48 -33.57 -22.55 -5.43
CA LYS A 48 -34.50 -21.54 -4.87
C LYS A 48 -34.67 -20.33 -5.77
N SER A 49 -33.57 -19.82 -6.31
CA SER A 49 -33.54 -18.62 -7.16
C SER A 49 -33.89 -18.92 -8.61
N ARG A 50 -33.79 -20.20 -9.04
CA ARG A 50 -33.84 -20.63 -10.45
C ARG A 50 -32.81 -19.91 -11.34
N LEU A 51 -31.78 -19.31 -10.73
CA LEU A 51 -30.66 -18.68 -11.43
C LEU A 51 -29.56 -19.71 -11.72
N PRO A 52 -28.69 -19.43 -12.71
CA PRO A 52 -27.52 -20.27 -12.97
C PRO A 52 -26.65 -20.46 -11.72
N PRO A 53 -25.99 -21.63 -11.55
CA PRO A 53 -25.12 -21.92 -10.41
C PRO A 53 -23.99 -20.90 -10.20
N GLU A 54 -23.58 -20.21 -11.26
CA GLU A 54 -22.52 -19.19 -11.26
C GLU A 54 -22.81 -18.04 -10.29
N TYR A 55 -24.08 -17.60 -10.19
CA TYR A 55 -24.49 -16.58 -9.25
C TYR A 55 -24.32 -17.04 -7.80
N PHE A 56 -24.68 -18.28 -7.50
CA PHE A 56 -24.50 -18.83 -6.15
C PHE A 56 -23.01 -18.93 -5.78
N LEU A 57 -22.16 -19.37 -6.71
CA LEU A 57 -20.70 -19.42 -6.50
C LEU A 57 -20.12 -18.03 -6.24
N PHE A 58 -20.57 -17.02 -6.98
CA PHE A 58 -20.18 -15.62 -6.76
C PHE A 58 -20.59 -15.15 -5.35
N TYR A 59 -21.86 -15.29 -4.97
CA TYR A 59 -22.34 -14.88 -3.64
C TYR A 59 -21.67 -15.65 -2.50
N LYS A 60 -21.33 -16.91 -2.71
CA LYS A 60 -20.56 -17.71 -1.74
C LYS A 60 -19.15 -17.15 -1.56
N LYS A 61 -18.42 -16.91 -2.65
CA LYS A 61 -17.08 -16.30 -2.61
C LYS A 61 -17.11 -14.93 -1.94
N ALA A 62 -18.09 -14.08 -2.30
CA ALA A 62 -18.30 -12.77 -1.69
C ALA A 62 -18.56 -12.88 -0.18
N PHE A 63 -19.38 -13.85 0.25
CA PHE A 63 -19.65 -14.09 1.67
C PHE A 63 -18.41 -14.59 2.43
N ASP A 64 -17.60 -15.46 1.84
CA ASP A 64 -16.37 -15.94 2.47
C ASP A 64 -15.38 -14.78 2.74
N ILE A 65 -15.32 -13.78 1.85
CA ILE A 65 -14.53 -12.56 2.04
C ILE A 65 -15.04 -11.77 3.26
N VAL A 66 -16.36 -11.59 3.37
CA VAL A 66 -16.99 -10.89 4.49
C VAL A 66 -16.76 -11.62 5.82
N VAL A 67 -16.83 -12.95 5.83
CA VAL A 67 -16.54 -13.77 7.02
C VAL A 67 -15.08 -13.61 7.44
N ARG A 68 -14.12 -13.69 6.51
CA ARG A 68 -12.70 -13.46 6.80
C ARG A 68 -12.48 -12.07 7.41
N HIS A 69 -13.17 -11.05 6.91
CA HIS A 69 -13.12 -9.70 7.47
C HIS A 69 -13.65 -9.66 8.91
N TYR A 70 -14.83 -10.23 9.15
CA TYR A 70 -15.43 -10.33 10.50
C TYR A 70 -14.53 -11.10 11.49
N GLU A 71 -13.95 -12.22 11.06
CA GLU A 71 -13.00 -12.98 11.89
C GLU A 71 -11.77 -12.14 12.22
N ASN A 72 -11.20 -11.44 11.25
CA ASN A 72 -10.05 -10.58 11.45
C ASN A 72 -10.33 -9.43 12.42
N GLN A 73 -11.52 -8.81 12.36
CA GLN A 73 -11.93 -7.80 13.34
C GLN A 73 -12.02 -8.39 14.75
N ASN A 74 -12.58 -9.59 14.89
CA ASN A 74 -12.78 -10.22 16.19
C ASN A 74 -11.53 -10.91 16.75
N LYS A 75 -10.49 -11.16 15.95
CA LYS A 75 -9.21 -11.73 16.41
C LYS A 75 -8.57 -10.90 17.52
N GLN A 76 -8.71 -9.57 17.48
CA GLN A 76 -8.18 -8.68 18.52
C GLN A 76 -8.89 -8.86 19.87
N ASN A 77 -10.16 -9.27 19.83
CA ASN A 77 -10.99 -9.53 21.02
C ASN A 77 -10.88 -10.98 21.50
N GLN A 78 -10.19 -11.85 20.75
CA GLN A 78 -10.05 -13.25 21.10
C GLN A 78 -9.00 -13.41 22.20
N LYS A 79 -9.36 -14.14 23.26
CA LYS A 79 -8.42 -14.50 24.32
C LYS A 79 -7.28 -15.33 23.71
N VAL A 80 -6.05 -14.86 23.86
CA VAL A 80 -4.86 -15.58 23.39
C VAL A 80 -4.70 -16.84 24.25
N GLU A 81 -5.02 -17.99 23.67
CA GLU A 81 -4.70 -19.29 24.26
C GLU A 81 -3.29 -19.70 23.79
N GLU A 82 -2.44 -20.19 24.70
CA GLU A 82 -1.17 -20.82 24.36
C GLU A 82 -1.43 -22.13 23.59
N LYS A 83 -1.61 -22.02 22.28
CA LYS A 83 -1.61 -23.17 21.38
C LYS A 83 -0.19 -23.39 20.89
N LYS A 84 0.39 -24.56 21.18
CA LYS A 84 1.60 -25.02 20.50
C LYS A 84 1.33 -24.98 19.00
N TYR A 85 2.25 -24.38 18.24
CA TYR A 85 2.13 -24.29 16.79
C TYR A 85 1.99 -25.70 16.21
N GLU A 86 0.79 -26.02 15.73
CA GLU A 86 0.56 -27.20 14.91
C GLU A 86 0.56 -26.74 13.46
N PRO A 87 1.53 -27.19 12.64
CA PRO A 87 1.51 -26.85 11.23
C PRO A 87 0.20 -27.33 10.62
N MET A 88 -0.46 -26.43 9.89
CA MET A 88 -1.74 -26.67 9.22
C MET A 88 -1.63 -27.97 8.39
N LYS A 89 -2.43 -28.99 8.73
CA LYS A 89 -2.51 -30.24 7.96
C LYS A 89 -3.18 -29.95 6.61
N ALA A 90 -2.38 -29.51 5.65
CA ALA A 90 -2.83 -29.32 4.27
C ALA A 90 -3.23 -30.67 3.66
N HIS A 91 -4.23 -30.66 2.76
CA HIS A 91 -4.72 -31.83 2.01
C HIS A 91 -3.56 -32.76 1.55
N ASP A 92 -3.46 -33.93 2.20
CA ASP A 92 -2.27 -34.81 2.21
C ASP A 92 -1.87 -35.41 0.85
N VAL A 93 -2.80 -35.49 -0.10
CA VAL A 93 -2.63 -36.32 -1.32
C VAL A 93 -1.82 -35.61 -2.40
N ALA A 94 -2.07 -34.31 -2.63
CA ALA A 94 -1.34 -33.52 -3.63
C ALA A 94 0.10 -33.21 -3.18
N LYS A 95 0.34 -33.11 -1.87
CA LYS A 95 1.66 -32.77 -1.32
C LYS A 95 2.65 -33.94 -1.40
N LYS A 96 2.16 -35.17 -1.19
CA LYS A 96 2.99 -36.39 -1.28
C LYS A 96 3.40 -36.71 -2.73
N THR A 97 2.48 -36.54 -3.67
CA THR A 97 2.74 -36.76 -5.10
C THR A 97 3.63 -35.67 -5.70
N VAL A 98 3.38 -34.39 -5.41
CA VAL A 98 4.30 -33.32 -5.81
C VAL A 98 5.66 -33.49 -5.15
N GLY A 99 5.71 -33.89 -3.87
CA GLY A 99 6.95 -34.15 -3.15
C GLY A 99 7.82 -35.24 -3.78
N SER A 100 7.21 -36.35 -4.24
CA SER A 100 7.95 -37.41 -4.93
C SER A 100 8.49 -36.96 -6.28
N VAL A 101 7.69 -36.21 -7.05
CA VAL A 101 8.14 -35.66 -8.35
C VAL A 101 9.31 -34.71 -8.18
N ILE A 102 9.26 -33.84 -7.16
CA ILE A 102 10.36 -32.93 -6.85
C ILE A 102 11.61 -33.69 -6.42
N SER A 103 11.48 -34.78 -5.65
CA SER A 103 12.64 -35.59 -5.24
C SER A 103 13.24 -36.41 -6.38
N ASP A 104 12.44 -36.78 -7.38
CA ASP A 104 12.89 -37.57 -8.53
C ASP A 104 13.55 -36.68 -9.62
N MET A 105 13.29 -35.36 -9.61
CA MET A 105 13.92 -34.39 -10.51
C MET A 105 15.34 -34.03 -10.06
N LYS A 106 16.23 -33.77 -11.02
CA LYS A 106 17.55 -33.19 -10.72
C LYS A 106 17.39 -31.76 -10.20
N GLN A 107 18.21 -31.40 -9.22
CA GLN A 107 18.15 -30.08 -8.56
C GLN A 107 18.19 -28.90 -9.54
N GLU A 108 19.06 -28.94 -10.55
CA GLU A 108 19.18 -27.89 -11.58
C GLU A 108 17.91 -27.76 -12.43
N GLU A 109 17.29 -28.90 -12.76
CA GLU A 109 16.07 -28.94 -13.55
C GLU A 109 14.87 -28.44 -12.75
N PHE A 110 14.78 -28.82 -11.48
CA PHE A 110 13.81 -28.29 -10.53
C PHE A 110 13.95 -26.77 -10.40
N GLN A 111 15.16 -26.25 -10.15
CA GLN A 111 15.39 -24.81 -10.00
C GLN A 111 14.97 -24.04 -11.25
N ARG A 112 15.34 -24.52 -12.44
CA ARG A 112 14.93 -23.90 -13.70
C ARG A 112 13.41 -23.90 -13.87
N LYS A 113 12.76 -25.04 -13.64
CA LYS A 113 11.30 -25.17 -13.79
C LYS A 113 10.53 -24.40 -12.72
N PHE A 114 11.04 -24.37 -11.50
CA PHE A 114 10.48 -23.59 -10.41
C PHE A 114 10.55 -22.10 -10.73
N ASN A 115 11.72 -21.58 -11.13
CA ASN A 115 11.86 -20.16 -11.50
C ASN A 115 10.96 -19.81 -12.69
N GLU A 116 10.93 -20.64 -13.74
CA GLU A 116 10.04 -20.44 -14.89
C GLU A 116 8.55 -20.38 -14.48
N LEU A 117 8.10 -21.33 -13.65
CA LEU A 117 6.72 -21.37 -13.16
C LEU A 117 6.42 -20.23 -12.19
N PHE A 118 7.39 -19.83 -11.37
CA PHE A 118 7.27 -18.72 -10.43
C PHE A 118 7.15 -17.39 -11.19
N ASP A 119 8.05 -17.11 -12.13
CA ASP A 119 8.07 -15.89 -12.93
C ASP A 119 6.84 -15.75 -13.83
N ALA A 120 6.30 -16.88 -14.31
CA ALA A 120 5.05 -16.91 -15.08
C ALA A 120 3.79 -16.69 -14.22
N ASN A 121 3.82 -17.06 -12.93
CA ASN A 121 2.67 -17.02 -12.04
C ASN A 121 2.73 -15.92 -10.97
N MET A 122 3.81 -15.12 -10.89
CA MET A 122 3.85 -13.94 -10.04
C MET A 122 2.74 -12.96 -10.43
N ALA A 123 1.94 -12.55 -9.44
CA ALA A 123 0.85 -11.60 -9.64
C ALA A 123 1.38 -10.17 -9.91
N HIS A 124 2.51 -9.82 -9.29
CA HIS A 124 3.18 -8.55 -9.47
C HIS A 124 4.63 -8.79 -9.90
N LYS A 125 5.03 -8.20 -11.02
CA LYS A 125 6.43 -8.18 -11.44
C LYS A 125 7.03 -6.85 -11.03
N PRO A 126 8.22 -6.82 -10.42
CA PRO A 126 8.86 -5.56 -10.06
C PRO A 126 9.08 -4.74 -11.33
N ASP A 127 8.64 -3.47 -11.30
CA ASP A 127 8.88 -2.55 -12.41
C ASP A 127 10.38 -2.23 -12.50
N SER A 128 11.00 -2.68 -13.58
CA SER A 128 12.42 -2.41 -13.84
C SER A 128 12.70 -0.94 -14.11
N THR A 129 11.71 -0.19 -14.64
CA THR A 129 11.89 1.21 -15.03
C THR A 129 12.11 2.13 -13.83
N ARG A 130 11.52 1.79 -12.67
CA ARG A 130 11.62 2.58 -11.44
C ARG A 130 13.06 2.77 -10.96
N ASN A 131 13.91 1.78 -11.16
CA ASN A 131 15.31 1.78 -10.70
C ASN A 131 16.32 2.04 -11.84
N GLU A 132 15.85 2.32 -13.07
CA GLU A 132 16.74 2.61 -14.20
C GLU A 132 17.65 3.81 -13.95
N TRP A 133 17.19 4.79 -13.16
CA TRP A 133 18.00 5.95 -12.80
C TRP A 133 19.30 5.56 -12.08
N PHE A 134 19.31 4.45 -11.33
CA PHE A 134 20.48 3.98 -10.58
C PHE A 134 21.44 3.14 -11.43
N SER A 135 21.01 2.71 -12.61
CA SER A 135 21.84 1.89 -13.52
C SER A 135 22.59 2.71 -14.56
N LYS A 136 22.26 4.01 -14.72
CA LYS A 136 22.91 4.91 -15.67
C LYS A 136 24.11 5.58 -15.01
N ASP A 137 25.30 5.40 -15.59
CA ASP A 137 26.55 6.04 -15.13
C ASP A 137 26.73 7.46 -15.71
N SER A 138 25.66 8.03 -16.28
CA SER A 138 25.67 9.38 -16.84
C SER A 138 25.53 10.41 -15.72
N PRO A 139 26.38 11.44 -15.65
CA PRO A 139 26.22 12.51 -14.68
C PRO A 139 24.88 13.21 -14.91
N GLU A 140 24.07 13.32 -13.86
CA GLU A 140 22.75 13.96 -13.93
C GLU A 140 22.82 15.48 -14.13
N TYR A 141 23.96 16.07 -13.78
CA TYR A 141 24.27 17.48 -13.98
C TYR A 141 25.44 17.65 -14.95
N GLU A 142 25.16 18.10 -16.17
CA GLU A 142 26.20 18.47 -17.13
C GLU A 142 26.69 19.89 -16.87
N MET A 143 27.92 19.99 -16.39
CA MET A 143 28.57 21.25 -16.08
C MET A 143 29.46 21.69 -17.24
N ASN A 144 28.94 22.60 -18.08
CA ASN A 144 29.66 23.13 -19.23
C ASN A 144 30.75 24.16 -18.88
N GLU A 145 30.94 24.49 -17.59
CA GLU A 145 31.87 25.52 -17.10
C GLU A 145 32.93 24.92 -16.18
N SER A 146 34.20 25.32 -16.37
CA SER A 146 35.29 24.95 -15.45
C SER A 146 35.07 25.61 -14.08
N VAL A 147 34.87 24.80 -13.05
CA VAL A 147 34.65 25.29 -11.68
C VAL A 147 35.96 25.81 -11.08
N ASN A 148 35.91 27.01 -10.51
CA ASN A 148 36.97 27.64 -9.73
C ASN A 148 36.38 28.28 -8.46
N VAL A 149 37.23 28.67 -7.51
CA VAL A 149 36.79 29.21 -6.20
C VAL A 149 35.93 30.47 -6.33
N LYS A 150 36.07 31.25 -7.42
CA LYS A 150 35.32 32.49 -7.64
C LYS A 150 33.94 32.26 -8.26
N ASN A 151 33.76 31.26 -9.12
CA ASN A 151 32.48 30.96 -9.78
C ASN A 151 31.68 29.85 -9.09
N MET A 152 32.27 29.16 -8.10
CA MET A 152 31.63 28.06 -7.37
C MET A 152 30.25 28.42 -6.82
N GLY A 153 30.06 29.63 -6.29
CA GLY A 153 28.75 30.09 -5.78
C GLY A 153 27.68 30.15 -6.87
N GLN A 154 28.00 30.77 -8.01
CA GLN A 154 27.09 30.88 -9.16
C GLN A 154 26.74 29.51 -9.75
N VAL A 155 27.74 28.63 -9.80
CA VAL A 155 27.59 27.24 -10.20
C VAL A 155 26.63 26.49 -9.28
N PHE A 156 26.80 26.60 -7.96
CA PHE A 156 25.88 25.98 -7.00
C PHE A 156 24.46 26.53 -7.11
N ASP A 157 24.28 27.82 -7.37
CA ASP A 157 22.95 28.40 -7.54
C ASP A 157 22.25 27.89 -8.81
N LYS A 158 22.99 27.65 -9.91
CA LYS A 158 22.45 26.96 -11.10
C LYS A 158 22.03 25.52 -10.80
N ILE A 159 22.81 24.79 -10.00
CA ILE A 159 22.46 23.42 -9.58
C ILE A 159 21.20 23.43 -8.72
N LYS A 160 21.12 24.31 -7.73
CA LYS A 160 19.92 24.47 -6.88
C LYS A 160 18.68 24.85 -7.69
N GLU A 161 18.81 25.71 -8.70
CA GLU A 161 17.71 26.07 -9.59
C GLU A 161 17.23 24.87 -10.41
N THR A 162 18.14 24.15 -11.05
CA THR A 162 17.84 22.94 -11.82
C THR A 162 17.17 21.87 -10.94
N GLN A 163 17.71 21.66 -9.73
CA GLN A 163 17.16 20.73 -8.76
C GLN A 163 15.78 21.18 -8.27
N SER A 164 15.55 22.47 -8.02
CA SER A 164 14.24 22.99 -7.60
C SER A 164 13.15 22.87 -8.68
N GLN A 165 13.54 22.90 -9.95
CA GLN A 165 12.63 22.70 -11.09
C GLN A 165 12.33 21.22 -11.33
N THR A 166 13.30 20.34 -11.09
CA THR A 166 13.19 18.90 -11.33
C THR A 166 12.53 18.18 -10.15
N ALA A 167 12.94 18.52 -8.93
CA ALA A 167 12.37 18.03 -7.69
C ALA A 167 11.31 19.02 -7.20
N LEU A 168 10.08 18.89 -7.73
CA LEU A 168 8.88 19.46 -7.12
C LEU A 168 8.69 18.85 -5.72
N SER A 169 9.42 19.39 -4.74
CA SER A 169 9.32 18.96 -3.35
C SER A 169 7.93 19.32 -2.84
N LYS A 170 7.05 18.32 -2.74
CA LYS A 170 5.68 18.49 -2.26
C LYS A 170 5.71 19.12 -0.86
N TYR A 171 5.18 20.33 -0.75
CA TYR A 171 5.00 20.97 0.55
C TYR A 171 3.85 20.26 1.28
N LYS A 172 4.18 19.43 2.28
CA LYS A 172 3.20 18.69 3.08
C LYS A 172 2.74 19.41 4.35
N GLY A 173 3.23 20.64 4.58
CA GLY A 173 2.89 21.43 5.76
C GLY A 173 3.46 20.82 7.06
N VAL A 174 2.73 20.99 8.16
CA VAL A 174 3.08 20.37 9.45
C VAL A 174 2.57 18.93 9.43
N GLU A 175 3.49 17.98 9.48
CA GLU A 175 3.16 16.56 9.57
C GLU A 175 3.29 16.06 11.00
N ASN A 176 2.39 15.14 11.37
CA ASN A 176 2.53 14.41 12.63
C ASN A 176 3.71 13.45 12.52
N LEU A 177 4.63 13.55 13.49
CA LEU A 177 5.73 12.59 13.65
C LEU A 177 5.16 11.19 13.88
N CYS A 178 5.70 10.20 13.19
CA CYS A 178 5.24 8.82 13.28
C CYS A 178 5.99 8.14 14.43
N VAL A 179 5.60 8.45 15.67
CA VAL A 179 6.21 7.88 16.88
C VAL A 179 5.51 6.54 17.22
N GLY A 180 5.60 5.57 16.31
CA GLY A 180 5.07 4.22 16.50
C GLY A 180 6.18 3.16 16.48
N PRO A 181 6.02 2.01 17.17
CA PRO A 181 6.92 0.86 17.04
C PRO A 181 6.65 0.17 15.69
N GLY A 182 7.09 0.80 14.61
CA GLY A 182 6.89 0.32 13.25
C GLY A 182 7.58 1.27 12.29
N SER A 183 8.55 0.76 11.55
CA SER A 183 9.18 1.50 10.46
C SER A 183 8.21 1.51 9.27
N ARG A 184 7.98 2.67 8.65
CA ARG A 184 7.19 2.83 7.40
C ARG A 184 7.75 2.03 6.20
N LEU A 185 8.85 1.29 6.41
CA LEU A 185 9.49 0.43 5.42
C LEU A 185 8.54 -0.60 4.80
N HIS A 186 7.48 -1.01 5.51
CA HIS A 186 6.51 -2.01 5.03
C HIS A 186 5.15 -1.44 4.64
N ASP A 187 4.91 -0.14 4.86
CA ASP A 187 3.65 0.54 4.52
C ASP A 187 3.69 1.14 3.11
N ILE A 188 4.58 0.64 2.26
CA ILE A 188 4.70 1.03 0.86
C ILE A 188 3.49 0.42 0.12
N ASP A 189 2.39 1.15 0.11
CA ASP A 189 1.34 0.92 -0.87
C ASP A 189 1.94 1.29 -2.23
N GLU A 190 1.99 0.35 -3.18
CA GLU A 190 2.44 0.63 -4.56
C GLU A 190 1.60 1.73 -5.25
N GLU A 191 0.42 2.05 -4.70
CA GLU A 191 -0.46 3.13 -5.16
C GLU A 191 -0.05 4.54 -4.67
N GLU A 192 0.79 4.66 -3.63
CA GLU A 192 1.42 5.93 -3.22
C GLU A 192 2.83 6.03 -3.82
N GLU A 193 2.88 6.02 -5.15
CA GLU A 193 4.07 5.75 -5.97
C GLU A 193 5.19 6.81 -5.86
N ASP A 194 4.87 8.02 -5.38
CA ASP A 194 5.78 9.18 -5.40
C ASP A 194 6.37 9.58 -4.03
N ASP A 195 6.02 8.90 -2.94
CA ASP A 195 6.51 9.25 -1.61
C ASP A 195 7.78 8.47 -1.24
N TYR A 196 8.85 9.20 -0.93
CA TYR A 196 10.10 8.58 -0.49
C TYR A 196 9.93 7.82 0.84
N VAL A 197 10.58 6.66 0.91
CA VAL A 197 10.64 5.87 2.14
C VAL A 197 11.74 6.41 3.04
N THR A 198 11.34 7.19 4.04
CA THR A 198 12.27 7.89 4.94
C THR A 198 12.02 7.53 6.41
N THR A 199 13.06 7.67 7.21
CA THR A 199 12.98 7.54 8.66
C THR A 199 12.45 8.79 9.34
N ASP A 200 11.82 8.63 10.51
CA ASP A 200 11.58 9.73 11.44
C ASP A 200 12.93 10.27 11.98
N PRO A 201 13.11 11.60 12.11
CA PRO A 201 14.31 12.21 12.71
C PRO A 201 14.64 11.71 14.13
N PHE A 202 13.70 11.12 14.87
CA PHE A 202 13.90 10.57 16.22
C PHE A 202 13.90 9.03 16.28
N SER A 203 13.70 8.33 15.15
CA SER A 203 13.77 6.86 15.09
C SER A 203 15.17 6.31 15.46
N LYS A 204 15.24 5.11 16.04
CA LYS A 204 16.52 4.42 16.30
C LYS A 204 17.18 3.90 15.02
N LEU A 205 16.38 3.43 14.07
CA LEU A 205 16.85 2.96 12.77
C LEU A 205 16.77 4.11 11.77
N LYS A 206 17.92 4.55 11.25
CA LYS A 206 18.02 5.64 10.27
C LYS A 206 18.17 5.07 8.87
N TYR A 207 17.28 5.47 7.97
CA TYR A 207 17.35 5.15 6.54
C TYR A 207 16.65 6.25 5.73
N ASP A 208 17.13 6.50 4.52
CA ASP A 208 16.51 7.37 3.53
C ASP A 208 16.52 6.63 2.18
N ASP A 209 15.56 6.97 1.33
CA ASP A 209 15.50 6.46 -0.04
C ASP A 209 16.75 6.90 -0.83
N LEU A 210 17.36 5.96 -1.56
CA LEU A 210 18.53 6.24 -2.40
C LEU A 210 18.22 7.30 -3.46
N ARG A 211 17.02 7.26 -4.05
CA ARG A 211 16.64 8.23 -5.09
C ARG A 211 16.54 9.64 -4.52
N LYS A 212 15.99 9.78 -3.31
CA LYS A 212 15.97 11.04 -2.58
C LYS A 212 17.37 11.59 -2.38
N VAL A 213 18.29 10.78 -1.85
CA VAL A 213 19.62 11.27 -1.45
C VAL A 213 20.55 11.51 -2.65
N HIS A 214 20.51 10.65 -3.66
CA HIS A 214 21.49 10.65 -4.74
C HIS A 214 21.01 11.29 -6.05
N LYS A 215 19.71 11.54 -6.18
CA LYS A 215 19.11 12.09 -7.40
C LYS A 215 18.41 13.42 -7.12
N ASP A 216 17.35 13.37 -6.33
CA ASP A 216 16.36 14.44 -6.23
C ASP A 216 16.68 15.50 -5.15
N GLN A 217 17.38 15.12 -4.07
CA GLN A 217 17.75 15.97 -2.92
C GLN A 217 19.26 15.98 -2.61
N THR A 218 20.11 16.14 -3.63
CA THR A 218 21.57 16.15 -3.47
C THR A 218 22.12 17.45 -2.87
N VAL A 219 21.55 18.60 -3.24
CA VAL A 219 21.90 19.93 -2.72
C VAL A 219 20.71 20.52 -1.98
N PHE A 220 20.99 21.39 -0.99
CA PHE A 220 19.94 22.14 -0.30
C PHE A 220 19.15 23.00 -1.31
N SER A 221 17.83 22.82 -1.34
CA SER A 221 16.91 23.50 -2.26
C SER A 221 16.68 24.99 -1.96
N VAL A 222 17.25 25.50 -0.86
CA VAL A 222 17.08 26.90 -0.45
C VAL A 222 18.15 27.78 -1.09
N SER A 223 17.70 28.84 -1.74
CA SER A 223 18.54 29.84 -2.39
C SER A 223 18.30 31.25 -1.83
N GLU A 224 19.19 32.21 -2.13
CA GLU A 224 18.97 33.62 -1.81
C GLU A 224 17.69 34.20 -2.46
N ARG A 225 17.22 33.57 -3.55
CA ARG A 225 15.96 33.93 -4.21
C ARG A 225 14.77 33.66 -3.29
N ASP A 226 14.82 32.60 -2.50
CA ASP A 226 13.77 32.28 -1.53
C ASP A 226 13.77 33.25 -0.37
N PHE A 227 14.98 33.69 0.06
CA PHE A 227 15.10 34.78 1.02
C PHE A 227 14.50 36.10 0.51
N ALA A 228 14.53 36.35 -0.79
CA ALA A 228 13.89 37.53 -1.38
C ALA A 228 12.35 37.45 -1.41
N LYS A 229 11.77 36.25 -1.42
CA LYS A 229 10.30 36.04 -1.39
C LYS A 229 9.71 36.26 0.00
N VAL A 230 10.51 36.14 1.05
CA VAL A 230 10.07 36.33 2.44
C VAL A 230 10.05 37.83 2.78
N PRO A 231 8.96 38.37 3.39
CA PRO A 231 8.91 39.76 3.81
C PRO A 231 10.01 40.07 4.82
N LYS A 232 10.74 41.17 4.57
CA LYS A 232 11.87 41.62 5.38
C LYS A 232 11.43 42.79 6.26
N TYR A 233 11.86 42.78 7.50
CA TYR A 233 11.51 43.81 8.48
C TYR A 233 12.75 44.62 8.84
N ALA A 234 12.69 45.94 8.63
CA ALA A 234 13.81 46.85 8.90
C ALA A 234 13.98 47.18 10.41
N SER A 235 12.98 46.88 11.24
CA SER A 235 12.98 47.14 12.68
C SER A 235 12.22 46.05 13.43
N THR A 236 12.64 45.80 14.68
CA THR A 236 11.98 44.88 15.61
C THR A 236 10.53 45.27 15.85
N ASP A 237 10.23 46.57 15.89
CA ASP A 237 8.87 47.08 16.10
C ASP A 237 7.92 46.76 14.93
N HIS A 238 8.42 46.83 13.69
CA HIS A 238 7.65 46.42 12.50
C HIS A 238 7.36 44.91 12.53
N LEU A 239 8.36 44.11 12.91
CA LEU A 239 8.18 42.65 13.09
C LEU A 239 7.14 42.33 14.17
N MET A 240 7.15 43.04 15.30
CA MET A 240 6.16 42.82 16.37
C MET A 240 4.75 43.19 15.94
N ARG A 241 4.59 44.29 15.18
CA ARG A 241 3.28 44.69 14.63
C ARG A 241 2.71 43.65 13.66
N GLU A 242 3.52 43.12 12.74
CA GLU A 242 3.07 42.11 11.78
C GLU A 242 2.78 40.76 12.46
N ARG A 243 3.60 40.34 13.43
CA ARG A 243 3.29 39.17 14.27
C ARG A 243 1.98 39.35 15.05
N GLY A 244 1.70 40.54 15.56
CA GLY A 244 0.46 40.85 16.28
C GLY A 244 -0.80 40.86 15.42
N ARG A 245 -0.65 40.97 14.09
CA ARG A 245 -1.77 40.85 13.13
C ARG A 245 -2.14 39.40 12.82
N GLN A 246 -1.25 38.45 13.10
CA GLN A 246 -1.52 37.04 12.84
C GLN A 246 -2.54 36.51 13.86
N SER A 247 -3.61 35.90 13.37
CA SER A 247 -4.56 35.22 14.24
C SER A 247 -3.92 33.92 14.75
N LEU A 248 -3.51 33.92 16.02
CA LEU A 248 -2.96 32.76 16.72
C LEU A 248 -4.02 32.03 17.54
N ASN A 249 -5.30 32.28 17.25
CA ASN A 249 -6.38 31.67 18.01
C ASN A 249 -6.36 30.15 17.77
N PRO A 250 -6.21 29.33 18.82
CA PRO A 250 -6.31 27.88 18.67
C PRO A 250 -7.71 27.53 18.17
N LEU A 251 -7.81 26.40 17.48
CA LEU A 251 -9.10 25.90 16.99
C LEU A 251 -10.06 25.71 18.17
N GLU A 252 -11.32 26.07 17.96
CA GLU A 252 -12.36 25.84 18.96
C GLU A 252 -12.53 24.34 19.20
N LYS A 253 -12.89 23.93 20.43
CA LYS A 253 -12.89 22.53 20.85
C LYS A 253 -13.79 21.68 19.96
N THR A 254 -15.00 22.14 19.64
CA THR A 254 -15.94 21.39 18.80
C THR A 254 -15.43 21.25 17.36
N ASP A 255 -14.80 22.29 16.82
CA ASP A 255 -14.16 22.23 15.50
C ASP A 255 -12.97 21.27 15.48
N ALA A 256 -12.16 21.24 16.55
CA ALA A 256 -11.03 20.33 16.69
C ALA A 256 -11.47 18.87 16.80
N GLU A 257 -12.51 18.59 17.60
CA GLU A 257 -13.10 17.25 17.72
C GLU A 257 -13.69 16.79 16.38
N ARG A 258 -14.36 17.67 15.63
CA ARG A 258 -14.88 17.36 14.29
C ARG A 258 -13.76 17.00 13.32
N LEU A 259 -12.66 17.76 13.34
CA LEU A 259 -11.50 17.52 12.48
C LEU A 259 -10.83 16.18 12.81
N LEU A 260 -10.63 15.88 14.09
CA LEU A 260 -10.08 14.60 14.55
C LEU A 260 -10.98 13.42 14.14
N ALA A 261 -12.30 13.55 14.32
CA ALA A 261 -13.26 12.52 13.92
C ALA A 261 -13.22 12.27 12.39
N GLN A 262 -13.11 13.33 11.59
CA GLN A 262 -12.98 13.22 10.14
C GLN A 262 -11.67 12.51 9.74
N GLN A 263 -10.55 12.87 10.36
CA GLN A 263 -9.27 12.19 10.12
C GLN A 263 -9.32 10.70 10.50
N GLU A 264 -9.93 10.36 11.64
CA GLU A 264 -10.08 8.98 12.09
C GLU A 264 -10.98 8.17 11.15
N GLN A 265 -12.04 8.77 10.60
CA GLN A 265 -12.87 8.16 9.57
C GLN A 265 -12.07 7.88 8.29
N GLN A 266 -11.37 8.88 7.75
CA GLN A 266 -10.53 8.72 6.55
C GLN A 266 -9.44 7.66 6.75
N TYR A 267 -8.80 7.65 7.93
CA TYR A 267 -7.79 6.65 8.27
C TYR A 267 -8.39 5.24 8.29
N ARG A 268 -9.56 5.06 8.91
CA ARG A 268 -10.26 3.77 8.93
C ARG A 268 -10.63 3.29 7.53
N GLU A 269 -11.16 4.18 6.68
CA GLU A 269 -11.48 3.86 5.29
C GLU A 269 -10.23 3.41 4.52
N ARG A 270 -9.10 4.12 4.68
CA ARG A 270 -7.83 3.73 4.08
C ARG A 270 -7.36 2.36 4.57
N MET A 271 -7.41 2.11 5.88
CA MET A 271 -7.01 0.81 6.45
C MET A 271 -7.88 -0.34 5.95
N LEU A 272 -9.18 -0.09 5.80
CA LEU A 272 -10.13 -1.06 5.24
C LEU A 272 -9.85 -1.36 3.76
N HIS A 273 -9.53 -0.33 2.96
CA HIS A 273 -9.08 -0.51 1.58
C HIS A 273 -7.80 -1.35 1.49
N LYS A 274 -6.78 -1.02 2.30
CA LYS A 274 -5.51 -1.79 2.36
C LYS A 274 -5.74 -3.25 2.74
N GLN A 275 -6.57 -3.49 3.75
CA GLN A 275 -6.91 -4.84 4.19
C GLN A 275 -7.59 -5.64 3.07
N HIS A 276 -8.49 -5.01 2.33
CA HIS A 276 -9.14 -5.64 1.19
C HIS A 276 -8.15 -5.96 0.07
N ALA A 277 -7.33 -4.99 -0.36
CA ALA A 277 -6.32 -5.19 -1.39
C ALA A 277 -5.36 -6.33 -1.02
N SER A 278 -4.92 -6.40 0.24
CA SER A 278 -4.10 -7.49 0.76
C SER A 278 -4.83 -8.85 0.73
N SER A 279 -6.11 -8.89 1.10
CA SER A 279 -6.93 -10.11 1.02
C SER A 279 -7.10 -10.58 -0.42
N LEU A 280 -7.33 -9.66 -1.36
CA LEU A 280 -7.46 -9.95 -2.79
C LEU A 280 -6.16 -10.54 -3.34
N ARG A 281 -5.02 -9.89 -3.05
CA ARG A 281 -3.68 -10.38 -3.40
C ARG A 281 -3.46 -11.78 -2.85
N THR A 282 -3.80 -12.02 -1.59
CA THR A 282 -3.69 -13.35 -0.97
C THR A 282 -4.51 -14.41 -1.73
N MET A 283 -5.76 -14.10 -2.10
CA MET A 283 -6.59 -15.03 -2.88
C MET A 283 -6.01 -15.30 -4.27
N GLN A 284 -5.50 -14.27 -4.96
CA GLN A 284 -4.82 -14.45 -6.24
C GLN A 284 -3.58 -15.35 -6.09
N TYR A 285 -2.76 -15.13 -5.06
CA TYR A 285 -1.61 -15.98 -4.78
C TYR A 285 -2.01 -17.42 -4.41
N GLU A 286 -3.11 -17.64 -3.69
CA GLU A 286 -3.66 -18.98 -3.43
C GLU A 286 -4.02 -19.71 -4.73
N GLU A 287 -4.69 -19.03 -5.67
CA GLU A 287 -5.04 -19.59 -6.98
C GLU A 287 -3.82 -19.86 -7.85
N LYS A 288 -2.87 -18.93 -7.90
CA LYS A 288 -1.60 -19.10 -8.63
C LYS A 288 -0.77 -20.24 -8.04
N ASN A 289 -0.71 -20.36 -6.72
CA ASN A 289 -0.02 -21.46 -6.06
C ASN A 289 -0.66 -22.81 -6.40
N ARG A 290 -2.00 -22.89 -6.46
CA ARG A 290 -2.69 -24.10 -6.95
C ARG A 290 -2.33 -24.40 -8.40
N ALA A 291 -2.25 -23.39 -9.27
CA ALA A 291 -1.84 -23.56 -10.66
C ALA A 291 -0.40 -24.09 -10.77
N VAL A 292 0.55 -23.51 -10.04
CA VAL A 292 1.94 -23.97 -9.97
C VAL A 292 2.02 -25.43 -9.51
N LEU A 293 1.34 -25.77 -8.41
CA LEU A 293 1.29 -27.15 -7.91
C LEU A 293 0.66 -28.12 -8.91
N SER A 294 -0.39 -27.70 -9.63
CA SER A 294 -1.02 -28.52 -10.68
C SER A 294 -0.11 -28.75 -11.88
N ASN A 295 0.75 -27.79 -12.23
CA ASN A 295 1.74 -27.96 -13.29
C ASN A 295 2.84 -28.93 -12.88
N PHE A 296 3.29 -28.91 -11.62
CA PHE A 296 4.21 -29.92 -11.10
C PHE A 296 3.61 -31.34 -11.16
N LEU A 297 2.31 -31.49 -10.92
CA LEU A 297 1.62 -32.77 -11.10
C LEU A 297 1.51 -33.24 -12.56
N ARG A 298 1.75 -32.36 -13.54
CA ARG A 298 1.72 -32.70 -14.98
C ARG A 298 3.11 -33.01 -15.55
N LEU A 299 4.18 -32.78 -14.77
CA LEU A 299 5.55 -33.08 -15.16
C LEU A 299 5.92 -34.56 -14.94
N THR A 300 4.98 -35.36 -14.41
CA THR A 300 4.99 -36.84 -14.41
C THR A 300 4.48 -37.39 -15.73
#